data_AF-A0A9D7UIE5-F1
#
_entry.id   AF-A0A9D7UIE5-F1
#
_cell.length_a   1.000
_cell.length_b   1.000
_cell.length_c   1.000
_cell.angle_alpha   90.00
_cell.angle_beta   90.00
_cell.angle_gamma   90.00
#
_symmetry.space_group_name_H-M   'P 1'
#
loop_
_entity.id
_entity.type
_entity.pdbx_description
1 polymer ?
#
loop_
_entity_poly.entity_id
_entity_poly.type
_entity_poly.pdbx_seq_one_letter_code
_entity_poly.pdbx_strand_id
1 'polypeptide(L)'
;MQHTLTLLGSIVLGLLALAGILHALPRMGGVGRAIAAGCIRAPGLDVVIVLFTVAPMVIGAAVGVPMERAWLGSLAGCGVGILAMAVTLIVWSRIHEALSPKRKKSERIALTMSSIVGTTRNHLAVWWTTLAAPLFVLVRLAEIIVYPPLTWLVRLPRYNHGDWVNVSRQKFGGLVGYDLAWCLYCDWMTGVWSLGAEMLRNVESFWCPIRFYDGKKCENCKVDFPDVAHGWVDPAAGATLEDVTATLREKYPGPNGVNSWFGHPDRVTVEGKGQR
;
A
#
# COMPACT_ATOMS: atom_id res chain seq x y z
N MET A 1 24.72 -24.29 6.61
CA MET A 1 24.32 -24.50 5.20
C MET A 1 23.05 -25.35 5.06
N GLN A 2 22.99 -26.58 5.60
CA GLN A 2 21.79 -27.44 5.48
C GLN A 2 20.53 -26.78 6.08
N HIS A 3 20.59 -26.28 7.31
CA HIS A 3 19.46 -25.58 7.95
C HIS A 3 18.97 -24.36 7.15
N THR A 4 19.90 -23.60 6.56
CA THR A 4 19.60 -22.43 5.73
C THR A 4 18.83 -22.82 4.47
N LEU A 5 19.26 -23.89 3.79
CA LEU A 5 18.58 -24.40 2.59
C LEU A 5 17.20 -24.98 2.94
N THR A 6 17.07 -25.69 4.07
CA THR A 6 15.78 -26.20 4.55
C THR A 6 14.81 -25.08 4.88
N LEU A 7 15.28 -24.00 5.53
CA LEU A 7 14.47 -22.82 5.84
C LEU A 7 14.00 -22.13 4.55
N LEU A 8 14.93 -21.86 3.63
CA LEU A 8 14.64 -21.28 2.32
C LEU A 8 13.58 -22.11 1.57
N GLY A 9 13.81 -23.41 1.44
CA GLY A 9 12.90 -24.33 0.76
C GLY A 9 11.52 -24.37 1.40
N SER A 10 11.45 -24.43 2.74
CA SER A 10 10.18 -24.44 3.48
C SER A 10 9.37 -23.17 3.25
N ILE A 11 10.01 -22.00 3.30
CA ILE A 11 9.32 -20.71 3.07
C ILE A 11 8.85 -20.64 1.62
N VAL A 12 9.70 -20.99 0.64
CA VAL A 12 9.32 -20.98 -0.79
C VAL A 12 8.13 -21.90 -1.05
N LEU A 13 8.16 -23.14 -0.54
CA LEU A 13 7.06 -24.08 -0.70
C LEU A 13 5.77 -23.57 -0.02
N GLY A 14 5.88 -23.00 1.17
CA GLY A 14 4.74 -22.42 1.88
C GLY A 14 4.09 -21.27 1.10
N LEU A 15 4.89 -20.36 0.56
CA LEU A 15 4.38 -19.24 -0.22
C LEU A 15 3.78 -19.69 -1.57
N LEU A 16 4.39 -20.66 -2.25
CA LEU A 16 3.83 -21.26 -3.47
C LEU A 16 2.50 -21.97 -3.19
N ALA A 17 2.41 -22.70 -2.06
CA ALA A 17 1.16 -23.33 -1.63
C ALA A 17 0.08 -22.30 -1.34
N LEU A 18 0.41 -21.22 -0.61
CA LEU A 18 -0.50 -20.11 -0.34
C LEU A 18 -1.00 -19.46 -1.65
N ALA A 19 -0.11 -19.22 -2.60
CA ALA A 19 -0.50 -18.69 -3.91
C ALA A 19 -1.45 -19.67 -4.64
N GLY A 20 -1.16 -20.96 -4.61
CA GLY A 20 -2.02 -22.01 -5.16
C GLY A 20 -3.41 -22.03 -4.52
N ILE A 21 -3.50 -21.88 -3.20
CA ILE A 21 -4.77 -21.77 -2.46
C ILE A 21 -5.57 -20.55 -2.94
N LEU A 22 -4.93 -19.38 -3.04
CA LEU A 22 -5.59 -18.16 -3.53
C LEU A 22 -6.12 -18.31 -4.96
N HIS A 23 -5.40 -19.03 -5.83
CA HIS A 23 -5.88 -19.39 -7.17
C HIS A 23 -7.06 -20.35 -7.14
N ALA A 24 -7.09 -21.29 -6.19
CA ALA A 24 -8.16 -22.28 -6.06
C ALA A 24 -9.45 -21.70 -5.47
N LEU A 25 -9.36 -20.73 -4.56
CA LEU A 25 -10.49 -20.18 -3.80
C LEU A 25 -11.71 -19.80 -4.67
N PRO A 26 -11.59 -19.02 -5.77
CA PRO A 26 -12.75 -18.65 -6.59
C PRO A 26 -13.46 -19.85 -7.24
N ARG A 27 -12.78 -21.00 -7.36
CA ARG A 27 -13.30 -22.22 -7.98
C ARG A 27 -14.06 -23.12 -6.99
N MET A 28 -13.96 -22.86 -5.68
CA MET A 28 -14.57 -23.67 -4.61
C MET A 28 -16.03 -23.27 -4.29
N GLY A 29 -16.79 -22.79 -5.28
CA GLY A 29 -18.20 -22.42 -5.09
C GLY A 29 -18.40 -21.06 -4.38
N GLY A 30 -19.57 -20.88 -3.75
CA GLY A 30 -19.99 -19.59 -3.18
C GLY A 30 -19.09 -19.10 -2.04
N VAL A 31 -18.73 -19.99 -1.11
CA VAL A 31 -17.86 -19.67 0.03
C VAL A 31 -16.47 -19.25 -0.45
N GLY A 32 -15.87 -20.01 -1.36
CA GLY A 32 -14.54 -19.68 -1.90
C GLY A 32 -14.51 -18.34 -2.63
N ARG A 33 -15.56 -18.00 -3.39
CA ARG A 33 -15.69 -16.67 -4.01
C ARG A 33 -15.84 -15.55 -2.99
N ALA A 34 -16.57 -15.78 -1.89
CA ALA A 34 -16.71 -14.80 -0.82
C ALA A 34 -15.37 -14.52 -0.12
N ILE A 35 -14.60 -15.58 0.20
CA ILE A 35 -13.25 -15.45 0.77
C ILE A 35 -12.34 -14.71 -0.20
N ALA A 36 -12.33 -15.10 -1.48
CA ALA A 36 -11.52 -14.42 -2.50
C ALA A 36 -11.90 -12.94 -2.65
N ALA A 37 -13.19 -12.59 -2.56
CA ALA A 37 -13.64 -11.21 -2.58
C ALA A 37 -13.16 -10.41 -1.35
N GLY A 38 -13.07 -11.06 -0.18
CA GLY A 38 -12.47 -10.47 1.01
C GLY A 38 -10.95 -10.28 0.88
N CYS A 39 -10.24 -11.22 0.27
CA CYS A 39 -8.78 -11.16 0.09
C CYS A 39 -8.31 -10.07 -0.88
N ILE A 40 -9.19 -9.47 -1.68
CA ILE A 40 -8.84 -8.42 -2.65
C ILE A 40 -9.08 -7.00 -2.12
N ARG A 41 -9.60 -6.83 -0.90
CA ARG A 41 -9.85 -5.52 -0.28
C ARG A 41 -9.38 -5.51 1.17
N ALA A 42 -8.96 -4.36 1.68
CA ALA A 42 -8.72 -4.23 3.11
C ALA A 42 -9.99 -4.54 3.93
N PRO A 43 -9.86 -5.22 5.09
CA PRO A 43 -8.62 -5.68 5.72
C PRO A 43 -8.10 -7.04 5.22
N GLY A 44 -8.87 -7.81 4.46
CA GLY A 44 -8.46 -9.15 4.01
C GLY A 44 -7.22 -9.14 3.12
N LEU A 45 -7.07 -8.12 2.27
CA LEU A 45 -5.86 -7.89 1.47
C LEU A 45 -4.63 -7.65 2.35
N ASP A 46 -4.78 -6.95 3.47
CA ASP A 46 -3.65 -6.67 4.38
C ASP A 46 -3.07 -7.98 4.94
N VAL A 47 -3.93 -8.96 5.24
CA VAL A 47 -3.50 -10.31 5.66
C VAL A 47 -2.71 -10.99 4.55
N VAL A 48 -3.20 -10.94 3.30
CA VAL A 48 -2.49 -11.53 2.16
C VAL A 48 -1.11 -10.88 1.98
N ILE A 49 -1.04 -9.54 2.01
CA ILE A 49 0.23 -8.83 1.90
C ILE A 49 1.19 -9.24 3.01
N VAL A 50 0.75 -9.23 4.28
CA VAL A 50 1.58 -9.64 5.42
C VAL A 50 2.11 -11.06 5.24
N LEU A 51 1.28 -12.00 4.79
CA LEU A 51 1.71 -13.38 4.58
C LEU A 51 2.76 -13.52 3.48
N PHE A 52 2.70 -12.72 2.41
CA PHE A 52 3.67 -12.77 1.32
C PHE A 52 4.91 -11.90 1.52
N THR A 53 4.82 -10.82 2.29
CA THR A 53 5.90 -9.83 2.38
C THR A 53 6.55 -9.76 3.76
N VAL A 54 5.77 -9.80 4.85
CA VAL A 54 6.28 -9.57 6.21
C VAL A 54 6.58 -10.90 6.92
N ALA A 55 5.65 -11.85 6.86
CA ALA A 55 5.75 -13.12 7.55
C ALA A 55 7.02 -13.92 7.18
N PRO A 56 7.46 -13.99 5.90
CA PRO A 56 8.71 -14.67 5.55
C PRO A 56 9.93 -14.10 6.27
N MET A 57 9.99 -12.77 6.41
CA MET A 57 11.08 -12.08 7.11
C MET A 57 11.04 -12.36 8.61
N VAL A 58 9.86 -12.27 9.23
CA VAL A 58 9.67 -12.51 10.67
C VAL A 58 9.93 -13.96 11.04
N ILE A 59 9.41 -14.91 10.26
CA ILE A 59 9.65 -16.35 10.45
C ILE A 59 11.13 -16.65 10.27
N GLY A 60 11.75 -16.12 9.21
CA GLY A 60 13.17 -16.25 8.97
C GLY A 60 14.00 -15.75 10.15
N ALA A 61 13.72 -14.53 10.64
CA ALA A 61 14.39 -13.94 11.79
C ALA A 61 14.24 -14.79 13.06
N ALA A 62 13.02 -15.22 13.38
CA ALA A 62 12.73 -16.00 14.59
C ALA A 62 13.41 -17.39 14.56
N VAL A 63 13.37 -18.08 13.41
CA VAL A 63 14.01 -19.39 13.23
C VAL A 63 15.53 -19.27 13.12
N GLY A 64 16.04 -18.12 12.69
CA GLY A 64 17.47 -17.84 12.60
C GLY A 64 18.16 -17.68 13.96
N VAL A 65 17.45 -17.20 14.99
CA VAL A 65 17.98 -17.04 16.37
C VAL A 65 18.66 -18.31 16.91
N PRO A 66 18.04 -19.51 16.87
CA PRO A 66 18.68 -20.73 17.35
C PRO A 66 19.78 -21.29 16.42
N MET A 67 19.96 -20.75 15.22
CA MET A 67 20.91 -21.28 14.23
C MET A 67 22.34 -20.73 14.37
N GLU A 68 22.50 -19.52 14.93
CA GLU A 68 23.78 -18.84 15.14
C GLU A 68 23.75 -17.97 16.41
N ARG A 69 24.73 -17.05 16.59
CA ARG A 69 24.64 -16.01 17.64
C ARG A 69 23.35 -15.22 17.43
N ALA A 70 22.54 -15.07 18.49
CA ALA A 70 21.14 -14.65 18.40
C ALA A 70 20.84 -13.52 17.40
N TRP A 71 21.59 -12.40 17.44
CA TRP A 71 21.34 -11.27 16.55
C TRP A 71 21.81 -11.51 15.10
N LEU A 72 22.96 -12.17 14.90
CA LEU A 72 23.46 -12.55 13.57
C LEU A 72 22.56 -13.58 12.91
N GLY A 73 22.14 -14.59 13.68
CA GLY A 73 21.19 -15.61 13.23
C GLY A 73 19.85 -14.99 12.81
N SER A 74 19.33 -14.04 13.59
CA SER A 74 18.12 -13.29 13.24
C SER A 74 18.27 -12.50 11.94
N LEU A 75 19.37 -11.76 11.76
CA LEU A 75 19.64 -11.02 10.52
C LEU A 75 19.80 -11.95 9.31
N ALA A 76 20.57 -13.03 9.46
CA ALA A 76 20.77 -14.02 8.40
C ALA A 76 19.45 -14.70 8.02
N GLY A 77 18.64 -15.08 9.01
CA GLY A 77 17.32 -15.66 8.81
C GLY A 77 16.34 -14.71 8.13
N CYS A 78 16.34 -13.43 8.50
CA CYS A 78 15.58 -12.39 7.80
C CYS A 78 16.00 -12.30 6.32
N GLY A 79 17.31 -12.32 6.04
CA GLY A 79 17.86 -12.37 4.69
C GLY A 79 17.39 -13.60 3.89
N VAL A 80 17.31 -14.77 4.53
CA VAL A 80 16.72 -15.98 3.93
C VAL A 80 15.26 -15.77 3.59
N GLY A 81 14.48 -15.13 4.47
CA GLY A 81 13.09 -14.76 4.21
C GLY A 81 12.94 -13.87 2.97
N ILE A 82 13.79 -12.84 2.84
CA ILE A 82 13.82 -11.95 1.66
C ILE A 82 14.15 -12.72 0.39
N LEU A 83 15.18 -13.57 0.44
CA LEU A 83 15.56 -14.41 -0.69
C LEU A 83 14.43 -15.38 -1.08
N ALA A 84 13.74 -15.97 -0.10
CA ALA A 84 12.61 -16.87 -0.33
C ALA A 84 11.46 -16.16 -1.06
N MET A 85 11.14 -14.92 -0.70
CA MET A 85 10.13 -14.12 -1.41
C MET A 85 10.51 -13.88 -2.86
N ALA A 86 11.75 -13.49 -3.12
CA ALA A 86 12.25 -13.27 -4.49
C ALA A 86 12.21 -14.55 -5.33
N VAL A 87 12.69 -15.66 -4.78
CA VAL A 87 12.65 -16.98 -5.44
C VAL A 87 11.21 -17.42 -5.71
N THR A 88 10.32 -17.26 -4.72
CA THR A 88 8.90 -17.59 -4.89
C THR A 88 8.29 -16.79 -6.03
N LEU A 89 8.52 -15.47 -6.08
CA LEU A 89 7.98 -14.63 -7.15
C LEU A 89 8.48 -15.08 -8.52
N ILE A 90 9.77 -15.42 -8.65
CA ILE A 90 10.34 -15.96 -9.89
C ILE A 90 9.65 -17.27 -10.26
N VAL A 91 9.64 -18.25 -9.35
CA VAL A 91 9.11 -19.60 -9.61
C VAL A 91 7.62 -19.55 -9.92
N TRP A 92 6.84 -18.87 -9.09
CA TRP A 92 5.41 -18.67 -9.30
C TRP A 92 5.13 -18.00 -10.65
N SER A 93 5.89 -16.96 -11.01
CA SER A 93 5.70 -16.27 -12.29
C SER A 93 5.91 -17.22 -13.47
N ARG A 94 6.94 -18.07 -13.42
CA ARG A 94 7.19 -19.07 -14.48
C ARG A 94 6.10 -20.13 -14.55
N ILE A 95 5.64 -20.64 -13.39
CA ILE A 95 4.55 -21.61 -13.33
C ILE A 95 3.26 -20.99 -13.89
N HIS A 96 2.92 -19.79 -13.43
CA HIS A 96 1.71 -19.08 -13.87
C HIS A 96 1.74 -18.80 -15.37
N GLU A 97 2.89 -18.38 -15.91
CA GLU A 97 3.07 -18.20 -17.35
C GLU A 97 2.93 -19.51 -18.14
N ALA A 98 3.50 -20.61 -17.65
CA ALA A 98 3.43 -21.92 -18.31
C ALA A 98 2.01 -22.51 -18.32
N LEU A 99 1.23 -22.27 -17.27
CA LEU A 99 -0.16 -22.73 -17.14
C LEU A 99 -1.18 -21.78 -17.81
N SER A 100 -0.77 -20.56 -18.15
CA SER A 100 -1.64 -19.60 -18.81
C SER A 100 -1.72 -19.87 -20.32
N PRO A 101 -2.84 -19.58 -20.99
CA PRO A 101 -2.96 -19.69 -22.44
C PRO A 101 -1.83 -18.93 -23.15
N LYS A 102 -1.20 -19.56 -24.16
CA LYS A 102 -0.09 -18.98 -24.91
C LYS A 102 -0.54 -17.70 -25.61
N ARG A 103 -0.05 -16.55 -25.13
CA ARG A 103 -0.22 -15.24 -25.76
C ARG A 103 1.01 -14.84 -26.57
N LYS A 104 0.84 -13.88 -27.48
CA LYS A 104 1.97 -13.35 -28.28
C LYS A 104 2.95 -12.62 -27.35
N LYS A 105 4.26 -12.77 -27.61
CA LYS A 105 5.31 -12.10 -26.83
C LYS A 105 5.16 -10.56 -26.83
N SER A 106 4.57 -9.99 -27.88
CA SER A 106 4.28 -8.55 -28.02
C SER A 106 3.18 -8.03 -27.10
N GLU A 107 2.46 -8.91 -26.40
CA GLU A 107 1.33 -8.54 -25.52
C GLU A 107 1.76 -8.50 -24.04
N ARG A 108 3.06 -8.48 -23.76
CA ARG A 108 3.61 -8.51 -22.39
C ARG A 108 4.29 -7.19 -22.03
N ILE A 109 3.88 -6.58 -20.92
CA ILE A 109 4.41 -5.28 -20.47
C ILE A 109 5.92 -5.41 -20.20
N ALA A 110 6.35 -6.46 -19.49
CA ALA A 110 7.76 -6.67 -19.19
C ALA A 110 8.65 -6.82 -20.44
N LEU A 111 8.17 -7.50 -21.48
CA LEU A 111 8.93 -7.67 -22.73
C LEU A 111 8.94 -6.37 -23.54
N THR A 112 7.80 -5.68 -23.64
CA THR A 112 7.72 -4.37 -24.29
C THR A 112 8.66 -3.38 -23.62
N MET A 113 8.63 -3.28 -22.28
CA MET A 113 9.52 -2.39 -21.55
C MET A 113 11.00 -2.77 -21.74
N SER A 114 11.31 -4.07 -21.72
CA SER A 114 12.67 -4.56 -21.99
C SER A 114 13.14 -4.21 -23.40
N SER A 115 12.25 -4.16 -24.39
CA SER A 115 12.59 -3.73 -25.75
C SER A 115 12.85 -2.22 -25.86
N ILE A 116 12.23 -1.41 -25.00
CA ILE A 116 12.39 0.05 -24.97
C ILE A 116 13.66 0.45 -24.22
N VAL A 117 13.85 -0.06 -23.00
CA VAL A 117 14.93 0.40 -22.11
C VAL A 117 16.11 -0.59 -22.00
N GLY A 118 15.99 -1.78 -22.58
CA GLY A 118 16.94 -2.88 -22.45
C GLY A 118 16.62 -3.80 -21.27
N THR A 119 16.74 -5.12 -21.50
CA THR A 119 16.36 -6.17 -20.53
C THR A 119 17.04 -6.01 -19.17
N THR A 120 18.37 -5.80 -19.15
CA THR A 120 19.11 -5.68 -17.90
C THR A 120 18.70 -4.45 -17.11
N ARG A 121 18.53 -3.30 -17.78
CA ARG A 121 18.10 -2.05 -17.14
C ARG A 121 16.69 -2.18 -16.58
N ASN A 122 15.77 -2.75 -17.35
CA ASN A 122 14.41 -3.02 -16.90
C ASN A 122 14.39 -3.94 -15.67
N HIS A 123 15.15 -5.04 -15.70
CA HIS A 123 15.19 -5.99 -14.59
C HIS A 123 15.77 -5.38 -13.31
N LEU A 124 16.88 -4.66 -13.42
CA LEU A 124 17.48 -3.96 -12.28
C LEU A 124 16.55 -2.89 -11.72
N ALA A 125 15.92 -2.08 -12.59
CA ALA A 125 14.98 -1.04 -12.16
C ALA A 125 13.80 -1.63 -11.37
N VAL A 126 13.21 -2.73 -11.87
CA VAL A 126 12.14 -3.44 -11.17
C VAL A 126 12.58 -3.87 -9.79
N TRP A 127 13.68 -4.62 -9.66
CA TRP A 127 14.14 -5.07 -8.34
C TRP A 127 14.55 -3.91 -7.44
N TRP A 128 15.10 -2.83 -7.98
CA TRP A 128 15.39 -1.63 -7.22
C TRP A 128 14.12 -1.03 -6.61
N THR A 129 13.03 -0.94 -7.38
CA THR A 129 11.75 -0.42 -6.88
C THR A 129 11.12 -1.32 -5.81
N THR A 130 11.43 -2.62 -5.76
CA THR A 130 10.90 -3.51 -4.71
C THR A 130 11.37 -3.13 -3.31
N LEU A 131 12.47 -2.38 -3.19
CA LEU A 131 12.94 -1.83 -1.92
C LEU A 131 11.94 -0.85 -1.29
N ALA A 132 10.99 -0.32 -2.07
CA ALA A 132 9.93 0.54 -1.55
C ALA A 132 8.79 -0.25 -0.87
N ALA A 133 8.61 -1.53 -1.19
CA ALA A 133 7.55 -2.37 -0.60
C ALA A 133 7.51 -2.35 0.95
N PRO A 134 8.64 -2.50 1.68
CA PRO A 134 8.62 -2.37 3.14
C PRO A 134 8.20 -0.98 3.63
N LEU A 135 8.50 0.09 2.89
CA LEU A 135 8.04 1.45 3.25
C LEU A 135 6.52 1.54 3.16
N PHE A 136 5.90 0.97 2.13
CA PHE A 136 4.43 0.95 2.00
C PHE A 136 3.76 0.10 3.07
N VAL A 137 4.41 -0.99 3.53
CA VAL A 137 3.93 -1.74 4.72
C VAL A 137 3.96 -0.85 5.97
N LEU A 138 5.01 -0.06 6.18
CA LEU A 138 5.10 0.84 7.32
C LEU A 138 4.05 1.97 7.25
N VAL A 139 3.84 2.55 6.07
CA VAL A 139 2.76 3.53 5.84
C VAL A 139 1.42 2.89 6.19
N ARG A 140 1.16 1.68 5.67
CA ARG A 140 -0.08 0.96 5.94
C ARG A 140 -0.28 0.66 7.43
N LEU A 141 0.77 0.30 8.15
CA LEU A 141 0.72 0.13 9.61
C LEU A 141 0.40 1.45 10.33
N ALA A 142 0.97 2.57 9.89
CA ALA A 142 0.66 3.88 10.43
C ALA A 142 -0.82 4.27 10.21
N GLU A 143 -1.38 4.01 9.03
CA GLU A 143 -2.81 4.21 8.74
C GLU A 143 -3.72 3.42 9.69
N ILE A 144 -3.34 2.19 10.03
CA ILE A 144 -4.16 1.29 10.87
C ILE A 144 -3.97 1.57 12.36
N ILE A 145 -2.79 2.03 12.78
CA ILE A 145 -2.46 2.17 14.21
C ILE A 145 -2.55 3.62 14.68
N VAL A 146 -2.05 4.57 13.89
CA VAL A 146 -1.88 5.97 14.29
C VAL A 146 -3.12 6.80 14.02
N TYR A 147 -3.80 6.58 12.89
CA TYR A 147 -4.95 7.38 12.50
C TYR A 147 -6.23 7.11 13.34
N PRO A 148 -6.61 5.86 13.68
CA PRO A 148 -7.85 5.61 14.40
C PRO A 148 -7.97 6.30 15.77
N PRO A 149 -6.91 6.39 16.60
CA PRO A 149 -6.92 7.24 17.79
C PRO A 149 -7.34 8.69 17.51
N LEU A 150 -6.92 9.29 16.40
CA LEU A 150 -7.29 10.66 16.02
C LEU A 150 -8.78 10.80 15.70
N THR A 151 -9.39 9.77 15.09
CA THR A 151 -10.84 9.76 14.84
C THR A 151 -11.66 9.73 16.13
N TRP A 152 -11.09 9.20 17.22
CA TRP A 152 -11.72 9.19 18.53
C TRP A 152 -11.44 10.47 19.32
N LEU A 153 -10.18 10.90 19.37
CA LEU A 153 -9.73 12.03 20.20
C LEU A 153 -10.21 13.38 19.67
N VAL A 154 -10.02 13.62 18.37
CA VAL A 154 -10.29 14.94 17.75
C VAL A 154 -11.34 14.85 16.64
N ARG A 155 -12.06 13.73 16.57
CA ARG A 155 -13.19 13.52 15.64
C ARG A 155 -12.83 13.69 14.16
N LEU A 156 -11.61 13.32 13.76
CA LEU A 156 -11.27 13.23 12.33
C LEU A 156 -12.19 12.23 11.60
N PRO A 157 -12.42 12.40 10.28
CA PRO A 157 -13.27 11.51 9.51
C PRO A 157 -12.74 10.08 9.53
N ARG A 158 -13.64 9.10 9.42
CA ARG A 158 -13.28 7.69 9.28
C ARG A 158 -13.30 7.33 7.81
N TYR A 159 -12.34 6.52 7.40
CA TYR A 159 -12.25 6.02 6.04
C TYR A 159 -12.64 4.55 6.00
N ASN A 160 -13.39 4.16 4.96
CA ASN A 160 -13.54 2.76 4.62
C ASN A 160 -12.30 2.32 3.82
N HIS A 161 -11.35 1.66 4.49
CA HIS A 161 -10.06 1.32 3.88
C HIS A 161 -10.20 0.47 2.61
N GLY A 162 -11.27 -0.34 2.49
CA GLY A 162 -11.49 -1.19 1.32
C GLY A 162 -11.77 -0.43 0.02
N ASP A 163 -12.23 0.82 0.11
CA ASP A 163 -12.49 1.67 -1.06
C ASP A 163 -11.19 2.22 -1.66
N TRP A 164 -10.13 2.27 -0.86
CA TRP A 164 -8.81 2.79 -1.23
C TRP A 164 -7.80 1.68 -1.47
N VAL A 165 -7.68 0.78 -0.48
CA VAL A 165 -6.72 -0.32 -0.46
C VAL A 165 -7.41 -1.59 -0.93
N ASN A 166 -7.43 -1.76 -2.25
CA ASN A 166 -7.91 -2.96 -2.91
C ASN A 166 -7.06 -3.27 -4.14
N VAL A 167 -7.18 -4.52 -4.60
CA VAL A 167 -6.64 -4.94 -5.89
C VAL A 167 -7.77 -5.33 -6.83
N SER A 168 -7.70 -4.79 -8.02
CA SER A 168 -8.68 -4.94 -9.09
C SER A 168 -8.05 -5.43 -10.39
N ARG A 169 -6.74 -5.23 -10.57
CA ARG A 169 -6.02 -5.51 -11.82
C ARG A 169 -5.98 -6.99 -12.21
N GLN A 170 -6.22 -7.93 -11.29
CA GLN A 170 -6.47 -9.34 -11.63
C GLN A 170 -7.68 -9.54 -12.58
N LYS A 171 -8.56 -8.53 -12.70
CA LYS A 171 -9.68 -8.53 -13.66
C LYS A 171 -9.26 -8.10 -15.07
N PHE A 172 -8.08 -7.50 -15.24
CA PHE A 172 -7.57 -7.13 -16.55
C PHE A 172 -7.11 -8.39 -17.29
N GLY A 173 -7.84 -8.75 -18.35
CA GLY A 173 -7.61 -9.97 -19.09
C GLY A 173 -6.26 -10.00 -19.79
N GLY A 174 -5.38 -10.92 -19.37
CA GLY A 174 -4.10 -11.15 -20.04
C GLY A 174 -2.85 -10.88 -19.22
N LEU A 175 -3.00 -10.36 -18.00
CA LEU A 175 -1.88 -10.28 -17.07
C LEU A 175 -1.46 -11.68 -16.63
N VAL A 176 -0.20 -12.02 -16.85
CA VAL A 176 0.38 -13.33 -16.51
C VAL A 176 1.74 -13.16 -15.85
N GLY A 177 2.01 -14.01 -14.85
CA GLY A 177 3.30 -14.05 -14.15
C GLY A 177 3.70 -12.68 -13.62
N TYR A 178 4.87 -12.20 -14.04
CA TYR A 178 5.42 -10.92 -13.59
C TYR A 178 4.51 -9.73 -13.86
N ASP A 179 3.83 -9.68 -15.02
CA ASP A 179 2.95 -8.56 -15.35
C ASP A 179 1.75 -8.50 -14.38
N LEU A 180 1.24 -9.66 -13.97
CA LEU A 180 0.17 -9.76 -12.96
C LEU A 180 0.66 -9.34 -11.58
N ALA A 181 1.77 -9.91 -11.11
CA ALA A 181 2.32 -9.57 -9.80
C ALA A 181 2.61 -8.07 -9.67
N TRP A 182 3.24 -7.47 -10.69
CA TRP A 182 3.53 -6.04 -10.65
C TRP A 182 2.31 -5.16 -10.76
N CYS A 183 1.32 -5.55 -11.56
CA CYS A 183 0.05 -4.82 -11.56
C CYS A 183 -0.60 -4.85 -10.18
N LEU A 184 -0.68 -6.00 -9.52
CA LEU A 184 -1.24 -6.12 -8.18
C LEU A 184 -0.47 -5.28 -7.15
N TYR A 185 0.86 -5.29 -7.22
CA TYR A 185 1.70 -4.43 -6.40
C TYR A 185 1.40 -2.95 -6.61
N CYS A 186 1.37 -2.48 -7.87
CA CYS A 186 1.09 -1.08 -8.17
C CYS A 186 -0.30 -0.66 -7.70
N ASP A 187 -1.31 -1.52 -7.87
CA ASP A 187 -2.68 -1.23 -7.43
C ASP A 187 -2.77 -1.05 -5.91
N TRP A 188 -2.16 -1.98 -5.17
CA TRP A 188 -2.08 -1.91 -3.71
C TRP A 188 -1.29 -0.69 -3.25
N MET A 189 -0.09 -0.48 -3.79
CA MET A 189 0.82 0.59 -3.41
C MET A 189 0.18 1.97 -3.63
N THR A 190 -0.45 2.19 -4.78
CA THR A 190 -1.14 3.43 -5.07
C THR A 190 -2.33 3.63 -4.13
N GLY A 191 -3.10 2.58 -3.84
CA GLY A 191 -4.20 2.64 -2.87
C GLY A 191 -3.75 3.04 -1.47
N VAL A 192 -2.65 2.46 -0.98
CA VAL A 192 -2.03 2.83 0.30
C VAL A 192 -1.59 4.28 0.27
N TRP A 193 -0.81 4.69 -0.75
CA TRP A 193 -0.32 6.07 -0.82
C TRP A 193 -1.45 7.11 -0.88
N SER A 194 -2.50 6.84 -1.67
CA SER A 194 -3.66 7.72 -1.78
C SER A 194 -4.44 7.83 -0.47
N LEU A 195 -4.64 6.72 0.25
CA LEU A 195 -5.29 6.74 1.56
C LEU A 195 -4.46 7.52 2.59
N GLY A 196 -3.14 7.24 2.65
CA GLY A 196 -2.23 7.94 3.53
C GLY A 196 -2.18 9.45 3.25
N ALA A 197 -2.19 9.86 1.97
CA ALA A 197 -2.26 11.27 1.58
C ALA A 197 -3.57 11.94 2.03
N GLU A 198 -4.71 11.26 1.86
CA GLU A 198 -6.01 11.77 2.32
C GLU A 198 -6.09 11.89 3.85
N MET A 199 -5.54 10.91 4.58
CA MET A 199 -5.41 10.97 6.03
C MET A 199 -4.50 12.13 6.46
N LEU A 200 -3.33 12.28 5.83
CA LEU A 200 -2.38 13.35 6.11
C LEU A 200 -2.98 14.73 5.82
N ARG A 201 -3.76 14.86 4.74
CA ARG A 201 -4.45 16.10 4.40
C ARG A 201 -5.42 16.56 5.48
N ASN A 202 -6.12 15.63 6.15
CA ASN A 202 -6.90 15.99 7.35
C ASN A 202 -6.00 16.46 8.49
N VAL A 203 -4.95 15.70 8.80
CA VAL A 203 -4.06 15.99 9.93
C VAL A 203 -3.44 17.37 9.78
N GLU A 204 -2.89 17.67 8.61
CA GLU A 204 -2.25 18.96 8.33
C GLU A 204 -3.25 20.12 8.33
N SER A 205 -4.41 19.95 7.68
CA SER A 205 -5.45 20.99 7.69
C SER A 205 -6.03 21.24 9.09
N PHE A 206 -6.04 20.22 9.95
CA PHE A 206 -6.58 20.30 11.31
C PHE A 206 -5.61 21.00 12.27
N TRP A 207 -4.32 20.69 12.19
CA TRP A 207 -3.34 21.23 13.12
C TRP A 207 -2.67 22.52 12.66
N CYS A 208 -2.41 22.67 11.36
CA CYS A 208 -1.56 23.74 10.84
C CYS A 208 -2.01 24.18 9.44
N PRO A 209 -3.16 24.88 9.29
CA PRO A 209 -3.61 25.41 8.00
C PRO A 209 -2.81 26.66 7.62
N ILE A 210 -1.48 26.56 7.53
CA ILE A 210 -0.56 27.65 7.19
C ILE A 210 0.16 27.28 5.90
N ARG A 211 0.03 28.12 4.88
CA ARG A 211 0.70 27.91 3.59
C ARG A 211 2.21 27.93 3.75
N PHE A 212 2.91 27.13 2.95
CA PHE A 212 4.37 27.13 2.96
C PHE A 212 4.92 28.44 2.39
N TYR A 213 5.92 29.01 3.05
CA TYR A 213 6.59 30.23 2.61
C TYR A 213 7.25 30.10 1.24
N ASP A 214 7.86 28.95 0.95
CA ASP A 214 8.46 28.68 -0.34
C ASP A 214 7.36 28.42 -1.38
N GLY A 215 7.25 29.36 -2.34
CA GLY A 215 6.34 29.25 -3.46
C GLY A 215 6.52 27.94 -4.22
N LYS A 216 7.74 27.43 -4.40
CA LYS A 216 7.95 26.18 -5.15
C LYS A 216 7.42 24.97 -4.39
N LYS A 217 7.64 24.90 -3.07
CA LYS A 217 7.02 23.88 -2.22
C LYS A 217 5.50 23.94 -2.29
N CYS A 218 4.90 25.12 -2.16
CA CYS A 218 3.45 25.31 -2.30
C CYS A 218 2.93 24.82 -3.66
N GLU A 219 3.61 25.19 -4.75
CA GLU A 219 3.24 24.80 -6.11
C GLU A 219 3.32 23.28 -6.33
N ASN A 220 4.28 22.60 -5.69
CA ASN A 220 4.37 21.14 -5.75
C ASN A 220 3.29 20.49 -4.86
N CYS A 221 3.09 21.00 -3.64
CA CYS A 221 2.18 20.40 -2.66
C CYS A 221 0.70 20.59 -3.02
N LYS A 222 0.32 21.66 -3.73
CA LYS A 222 -1.10 21.89 -4.09
C LYS A 222 -1.69 20.81 -5.00
N VAL A 223 -0.85 19.98 -5.64
CA VAL A 223 -1.30 18.85 -6.46
C VAL A 223 -2.04 17.82 -5.60
N ASP A 224 -1.48 17.48 -4.44
CA ASP A 224 -2.07 16.50 -3.49
C ASP A 224 -2.85 17.19 -2.35
N PHE A 225 -2.51 18.45 -2.04
CA PHE A 225 -3.11 19.26 -0.99
C PHE A 225 -3.69 20.58 -1.55
N PRO A 226 -4.76 20.55 -2.37
CA PRO A 226 -5.29 21.77 -2.97
C PRO A 226 -5.80 22.81 -1.96
N ASP A 227 -6.06 22.44 -0.69
CA ASP A 227 -6.41 23.39 0.37
C ASP A 227 -5.27 24.37 0.69
N VAL A 228 -4.02 24.01 0.39
CA VAL A 228 -2.87 24.92 0.49
C VAL A 228 -3.10 26.17 -0.38
N ALA A 229 -3.89 26.09 -1.45
CA ALA A 229 -4.18 27.26 -2.28
C ALA A 229 -5.41 28.06 -1.81
N HIS A 230 -6.40 27.42 -1.19
CA HIS A 230 -7.75 28.00 -1.03
C HIS A 230 -8.38 27.87 0.37
N GLY A 231 -7.67 27.31 1.34
CA GLY A 231 -8.17 27.16 2.72
C GLY A 231 -7.14 27.41 3.80
N TRP A 232 -5.86 27.47 3.45
CA TRP A 232 -4.77 27.71 4.39
C TRP A 232 -4.36 29.20 4.38
N VAL A 233 -3.96 29.69 5.55
CA VAL A 233 -3.57 31.08 5.77
C VAL A 233 -2.24 31.37 5.08
N ASP A 234 -2.19 32.46 4.31
CA ASP A 234 -1.00 32.86 3.55
C ASP A 234 -0.09 33.76 4.39
N PRO A 235 1.07 33.27 4.88
CA PRO A 235 1.97 34.12 5.64
C PRO A 235 2.61 35.22 4.79
N ALA A 236 2.70 35.06 3.46
CA ALA A 236 3.25 36.09 2.57
C ALA A 236 2.32 37.32 2.47
N ALA A 237 1.05 37.18 2.84
CA ALA A 237 0.11 38.29 2.95
C ALA A 237 0.23 39.09 4.26
N GLY A 238 1.23 38.79 5.10
CA GLY A 238 1.38 39.39 6.43
C GLY A 238 0.40 38.82 7.46
N ALA A 239 -0.16 37.63 7.19
CA ALA A 239 -1.08 36.97 8.10
C ALA A 239 -0.40 36.54 9.40
N THR A 240 -1.19 36.52 10.46
CA THR A 240 -0.76 36.33 11.84
C THR A 240 -1.34 35.04 12.42
N LEU A 241 -0.92 34.71 13.64
CA LEU A 241 -1.52 33.59 14.37
C LEU A 241 -3.02 33.81 14.63
N GLU A 242 -3.49 35.06 14.72
CA GLU A 242 -4.91 35.37 14.90
C GLU A 242 -5.72 34.86 13.69
N ASP A 243 -5.23 35.08 12.48
CA ASP A 243 -5.85 34.61 11.24
C ASP A 243 -5.93 33.08 11.18
N VAL A 244 -4.90 32.39 11.66
CA VAL A 244 -4.88 30.93 11.78
C VAL A 244 -5.95 30.45 12.76
N THR A 245 -6.03 31.06 13.95
CA THR A 245 -7.03 30.67 14.95
C THR A 245 -8.46 30.99 14.49
N ALA A 246 -8.66 32.09 13.76
CA ALA A 246 -9.95 32.43 13.16
C ALA A 246 -10.36 31.37 12.13
N THR A 247 -9.45 30.98 11.24
CA THR A 247 -9.67 29.92 10.25
C THR A 247 -10.04 28.59 10.92
N LEU A 248 -9.32 28.18 11.97
CA LEU A 248 -9.63 26.95 12.70
C LEU A 248 -11.03 26.99 13.32
N ARG A 249 -11.42 28.11 13.95
CA ARG A 249 -12.75 28.28 14.56
C ARG A 249 -13.88 28.31 13.53
N GLU A 250 -13.63 28.92 12.38
CA GLU A 250 -14.61 28.98 11.29
C GLU A 250 -14.84 27.59 10.70
N LYS A 251 -13.75 26.85 10.46
CA LYS A 251 -13.82 25.65 9.64
C LYS A 251 -14.10 24.36 10.41
N TYR A 252 -13.87 24.30 11.72
CA TYR A 252 -14.06 23.08 12.49
C TYR A 252 -15.28 23.15 13.42
N PRO A 253 -16.23 22.20 13.30
CA PRO A 253 -17.42 22.15 14.16
C PRO A 253 -17.10 21.82 15.62
N GLY A 254 -15.86 21.40 15.92
CA GLY A 254 -15.41 21.12 17.29
C GLY A 254 -15.83 19.72 17.77
N PRO A 255 -15.99 19.51 19.09
CA PRO A 255 -16.11 18.16 19.67
C PRO A 255 -17.40 17.41 19.28
N ASN A 256 -18.43 18.14 18.83
CA ASN A 256 -19.75 17.60 18.52
C ASN A 256 -19.95 17.30 17.02
N GLY A 257 -18.96 17.61 16.16
CA GLY A 257 -19.01 17.38 14.73
C GLY A 257 -17.86 16.53 14.21
N VAL A 258 -17.90 16.21 12.91
CA VAL A 258 -16.79 15.57 12.21
C VAL A 258 -15.83 16.65 11.74
N ASN A 259 -14.58 16.60 12.22
CA ASN A 259 -13.53 17.56 11.89
C ASN A 259 -12.77 17.12 10.62
N SER A 260 -13.48 16.95 9.51
CA SER A 260 -12.88 16.70 8.18
C SER A 260 -12.17 17.95 7.65
N TRP A 261 -11.24 17.83 6.71
CA TRP A 261 -10.62 19.02 6.08
C TRP A 261 -11.62 19.79 5.19
N PHE A 262 -11.29 21.03 4.81
CA PHE A 262 -12.25 22.04 4.37
C PHE A 262 -13.05 21.73 3.10
N GLY A 263 -12.43 21.09 2.10
CA GLY A 263 -13.11 20.62 0.90
C GLY A 263 -13.39 19.10 0.88
N HIS A 264 -13.35 18.43 2.04
CA HIS A 264 -13.62 17.00 2.11
C HIS A 264 -15.02 16.72 1.51
N PRO A 265 -15.19 15.66 0.68
CA PRO A 265 -16.48 15.37 0.01
C PRO A 265 -17.68 15.29 0.95
N ASP A 266 -17.49 14.77 2.17
CA ASP A 266 -18.53 14.74 3.21
C ASP A 266 -19.05 16.12 3.64
N ARG A 267 -18.29 17.20 3.40
CA ARG A 267 -18.74 18.58 3.63
C ARG A 267 -19.54 19.14 2.45
N VAL A 268 -19.37 18.59 1.25
CA VAL A 268 -20.03 19.03 0.01
C VAL A 268 -21.37 18.30 -0.21
N THR A 269 -21.53 17.10 0.37
CA THR A 269 -22.70 16.23 0.20
C THR A 269 -23.89 16.54 1.14
N VAL A 270 -23.92 17.72 1.76
CA VAL A 270 -25.07 18.16 2.58
C VAL A 270 -26.36 18.32 1.75
N GLU A 271 -26.28 18.29 0.41
CA GLU A 271 -27.43 18.02 -0.47
C GLU A 271 -27.59 16.52 -0.81
N GLY A 272 -27.69 15.68 0.22
CA GLY A 272 -28.45 14.42 0.17
C GLY A 272 -27.88 13.26 -0.65
N LYS A 273 -26.96 12.49 -0.04
CA LYS A 273 -27.05 11.02 0.17
C LYS A 273 -25.70 10.54 0.72
N GLY A 274 -25.66 10.33 2.03
CA GLY A 274 -24.49 9.78 2.72
C GLY A 274 -24.10 8.42 2.15
N GLN A 275 -22.83 8.29 1.77
CA GLN A 275 -22.19 6.98 1.71
C GLN A 275 -21.97 6.54 3.16
N ARG A 276 -22.86 5.67 3.64
CA ARG A 276 -22.60 4.77 4.75
C ARG A 276 -22.03 3.47 4.20
#